data_AF-A0A392N4Y4-F1
#
_entry.id   AF-A0A392N4Y4-F1
#
_cell.length_a   1.000
_cell.length_b   1.000
_cell.length_c   1.000
_cell.angle_alpha   90.00
_cell.angle_beta   90.00
_cell.angle_gamma   90.00
#
_symmetry.space_group_name_H-M   'P 1'
#
loop_
_entity.id
_entity.type
_entity.pdbx_description
1 polymer ?
#
loop_
_entity_poly.entity_id
_entity_poly.type
_entity_poly.pdbx_seq_one_letter_code
_entity_poly.pdbx_strand_id
1 'polypeptide(L)'
;AFASMLCLSLSHWKKKGKKGVWLKLPLEQSDLVPIAVKEGFQYHHAEPGYVMLTYWIPEGPCMLPANASHQVGIGGFVINDNDEVLVVQEKHCSPATLGLWKIPTGFIHE
;
A
#
# COMPACT_ATOMS: atom_id res chain seq x y z
N ALA A 1 25.21 -16.49 0.53
CA ALA A 1 24.60 -16.97 1.79
C ALA A 1 23.08 -16.75 1.81
N PHE A 2 22.59 -15.50 1.71
CA PHE A 2 21.16 -15.19 1.76
C PHE A 2 20.30 -15.98 0.76
N ALA A 3 20.65 -15.98 -0.54
CA ALA A 3 19.93 -16.72 -1.58
C ALA A 3 19.74 -18.20 -1.25
N SER A 4 20.82 -18.88 -0.85
CA SER A 4 20.78 -20.30 -0.49
C SER A 4 19.86 -20.58 0.70
N MET A 5 19.90 -19.73 1.74
CA MET A 5 18.99 -19.85 2.87
C MET A 5 17.54 -19.56 2.50
N LEU A 6 17.31 -18.59 1.61
CA LEU A 6 15.98 -18.25 1.11
C LEU A 6 15.36 -19.41 0.33
N CYS A 7 16.12 -20.02 -0.59
CA CYS A 7 15.69 -21.18 -1.36
C CYS A 7 15.38 -22.41 -0.48
N LEU A 8 16.24 -22.67 0.53
CA LEU A 8 15.98 -23.72 1.52
C LEU A 8 14.72 -23.44 2.33
N SER A 9 14.50 -22.19 2.72
CA SER A 9 13.31 -21.77 3.48
C SER A 9 12.03 -21.91 2.66
N LEU A 10 12.03 -21.47 1.39
CA LEU A 10 10.91 -21.63 0.46
C LEU A 10 10.56 -23.12 0.27
N SER A 11 11.56 -23.98 0.10
CA SER A 11 11.38 -25.42 -0.02
C SER A 11 10.75 -26.03 1.24
N HIS A 12 11.20 -25.59 2.42
CA HIS A 12 10.65 -26.02 3.69
C HIS A 12 9.20 -25.54 3.90
N TRP A 13 8.91 -24.28 3.60
CA TRP A 13 7.58 -23.70 3.72
C TRP A 13 6.59 -24.34 2.75
N LYS A 14 7.04 -24.69 1.54
CA LYS A 14 6.24 -25.46 0.57
C LYS A 14 5.84 -26.82 1.15
N LYS A 15 6.78 -27.57 1.75
CA LYS A 15 6.49 -28.85 2.43
C LYS A 15 5.52 -28.69 3.61
N LYS A 16 5.55 -27.55 4.30
CA LYS A 16 4.62 -27.21 5.39
C LYS A 16 3.27 -26.67 4.93
N GLY A 17 2.99 -26.64 3.63
CA GLY A 17 1.72 -26.14 3.09
C GLY A 17 1.49 -24.64 3.28
N LYS A 18 2.56 -23.85 3.45
CA LYS A 18 2.46 -22.38 3.46
C LYS A 18 2.18 -21.89 2.03
N LYS A 19 1.43 -20.79 1.93
CA LYS A 19 0.99 -20.24 0.64
C LYS A 19 1.70 -18.92 0.29
N GLY A 20 1.39 -17.85 1.01
CA GLY A 20 2.03 -16.56 0.85
C GLY A 20 3.19 -16.37 1.81
N VAL A 21 4.32 -15.87 1.29
CA VAL A 21 5.49 -15.49 2.08
C VAL A 21 5.68 -13.99 1.95
N TRP A 22 5.90 -13.32 3.07
CA TRP A 22 6.17 -11.89 3.16
C TRP A 22 7.61 -11.68 3.62
N LEU A 23 8.33 -10.82 2.93
CA LEU A 23 9.72 -10.50 3.22
C LEU A 23 9.85 -8.97 3.35
N LYS A 24 9.99 -8.52 4.59
CA LYS A 24 10.27 -7.13 4.92
C LYS A 24 11.79 -6.91 4.89
N LEU A 25 12.28 -6.06 4.01
CA LEU A 25 13.69 -5.67 3.94
C LEU A 25 13.86 -4.21 4.36
N PRO A 26 14.55 -3.93 5.48
CA PRO A 26 14.94 -2.57 5.85
C PRO A 26 15.78 -1.90 4.76
N LEU A 27 15.78 -0.57 4.73
CA LEU A 27 16.54 0.24 3.78
C LEU A 27 18.04 -0.12 3.79
N GLU A 28 18.59 -0.40 4.97
CA GLU A 28 19.99 -0.77 5.20
C GLU A 28 20.37 -2.12 4.57
N GLN A 29 19.38 -2.94 4.19
CA GLN A 29 19.55 -4.24 3.56
C GLN A 29 19.04 -4.24 2.11
N SER A 30 18.97 -3.07 1.48
CA SER A 30 18.51 -2.91 0.10
C SER A 30 19.30 -3.76 -0.91
N ASP A 31 20.56 -4.07 -0.63
CA ASP A 31 21.39 -4.99 -1.44
C ASP A 31 20.81 -6.41 -1.56
N LEU A 32 19.93 -6.82 -0.64
CA LEU A 32 19.26 -8.13 -0.67
C LEU A 32 18.03 -8.15 -1.59
N VAL A 33 17.49 -6.98 -1.95
CA VAL A 33 16.32 -6.85 -2.84
C VAL A 33 16.53 -7.54 -4.20
N PRO A 34 17.60 -7.25 -4.96
CA PRO A 34 17.82 -7.93 -6.25
C PRO A 34 18.00 -9.44 -6.10
N ILE A 35 18.47 -9.91 -4.95
CA ILE A 35 18.60 -11.34 -4.66
C ILE A 35 17.23 -11.97 -4.44
N ALA A 36 16.39 -11.36 -3.61
CA ALA A 36 15.02 -11.84 -3.36
C ALA A 36 14.17 -11.86 -4.63
N VAL A 37 14.27 -10.81 -5.46
CA VAL A 37 13.55 -10.72 -6.74
C VAL A 37 14.00 -11.80 -7.73
N LYS A 38 15.30 -12.12 -7.78
CA LYS A 38 15.81 -13.24 -8.60
C LYS A 38 15.27 -14.60 -8.16
N GLU A 39 15.02 -14.78 -6.86
CA GLU A 39 14.37 -15.98 -6.31
C GLU A 39 12.83 -15.97 -6.50
N GLY A 40 12.28 -14.96 -7.17
CA GLY A 40 10.87 -14.88 -7.58
C GLY A 40 9.97 -14.05 -6.67
N PHE A 41 10.52 -13.33 -5.68
CA PHE A 41 9.73 -12.37 -4.92
C PHE A 41 9.32 -11.17 -5.79
N GLN A 42 8.14 -10.62 -5.52
CA GLN A 42 7.62 -9.42 -6.17
C GLN A 42 7.41 -8.30 -5.15
N TYR A 43 7.49 -7.05 -5.59
CA TYR A 43 7.16 -5.92 -4.73
C TYR A 43 5.68 -5.92 -4.37
N HIS A 44 5.38 -5.63 -3.10
CA HIS A 44 4.02 -5.37 -2.66
C HIS A 44 3.86 -3.88 -2.32
N HIS A 45 4.56 -3.36 -1.32
CA HIS A 45 4.55 -1.94 -0.97
C HIS A 45 5.92 -1.50 -0.42
N ALA A 46 6.11 -0.20 -0.25
CA ALA A 46 7.32 0.35 0.33
C ALA A 46 6.99 1.55 1.23
N GLU A 47 7.77 1.71 2.28
CA GLU A 47 7.77 2.84 3.20
C GLU A 47 9.16 3.49 3.19
N PRO A 48 9.34 4.70 3.74
CA PRO A 48 10.65 5.36 3.76
C PRO A 48 11.79 4.51 4.33
N GLY A 49 11.48 3.60 5.27
CA GLY A 49 12.47 2.76 5.94
C GLY A 49 12.56 1.30 5.47
N TYR A 50 11.69 0.83 4.57
CA TYR A 50 11.70 -0.58 4.14
C TYR A 50 10.92 -0.83 2.86
N VAL A 51 11.20 -1.96 2.23
CA VAL A 51 10.36 -2.53 1.18
C VAL A 51 9.74 -3.85 1.64
N MET A 52 8.47 -4.06 1.31
CA MET A 52 7.77 -5.32 1.50
C MET A 52 7.70 -6.08 0.18
N LEU A 53 8.23 -7.29 0.18
CA LEU A 53 8.17 -8.22 -0.94
C LEU A 53 7.28 -9.42 -0.61
N THR A 54 6.67 -10.01 -1.61
CA THR A 54 5.81 -11.19 -1.47
C THR A 54 6.18 -12.30 -2.44
N TYR A 55 5.96 -13.55 -2.03
CA TYR A 55 6.11 -14.74 -2.86
C TYR A 55 4.91 -15.67 -2.67
N TRP A 56 4.32 -16.14 -3.77
CA TRP A 56 3.23 -17.12 -3.76
C TRP A 56 3.75 -18.51 -4.11
N ILE A 57 3.69 -19.43 -3.14
CA ILE A 57 4.21 -20.79 -3.25
C ILE A 57 3.35 -21.72 -4.13
N PRO A 58 2.00 -21.70 -4.03
CA PRO A 58 1.15 -22.60 -4.80
C PRO A 58 1.23 -22.33 -6.30
N GLU A 59 1.04 -23.37 -7.10
CA GLU A 59 0.77 -23.23 -8.53
C GLU A 59 -0.66 -22.68 -8.70
N GLY A 60 -0.81 -21.59 -9.46
CA GLY A 60 -2.09 -20.93 -9.69
C GLY A 60 -2.08 -19.43 -9.37
N PRO A 61 -3.26 -18.77 -9.43
CA PRO A 61 -3.35 -17.33 -9.19
C PRO A 61 -2.93 -16.99 -7.75
N CYS A 62 -2.18 -15.90 -7.61
CA CYS A 62 -1.82 -15.36 -6.31
C CYS A 62 -3.07 -14.80 -5.61
N MET A 63 -3.35 -15.29 -4.40
CA MET A 63 -4.49 -14.83 -3.58
C MET A 63 -4.05 -13.84 -2.49
N LEU A 64 -2.82 -13.33 -2.56
CA LEU A 64 -2.42 -12.23 -1.69
C LEU A 64 -3.19 -10.98 -2.09
N PRO A 65 -3.62 -10.15 -1.13
CA PRO A 65 -4.22 -8.87 -1.47
C PRO A 65 -3.23 -8.06 -2.30
N ALA A 66 -3.74 -7.33 -3.29
CA ALA A 66 -2.93 -6.32 -3.95
C ALA A 66 -2.58 -5.21 -2.95
N ASN A 67 -1.54 -4.44 -3.25
CA ASN A 67 -1.25 -3.23 -2.50
C ASN A 67 -2.41 -2.23 -2.56
N ALA A 68 -2.43 -1.28 -1.61
CA ALA A 68 -3.43 -0.22 -1.57
C ALA A 68 -3.48 0.47 -2.93
N SER A 69 -4.59 0.25 -3.65
CA SER A 69 -4.77 0.67 -5.03
C SER A 69 -5.61 1.94 -5.16
N HIS A 70 -6.23 2.37 -4.05
CA HIS A 70 -7.20 3.46 -4.04
C HIS A 70 -7.00 4.34 -2.82
N GLN A 71 -7.11 5.65 -3.02
CA GLN A 71 -7.25 6.62 -1.95
C GLN A 71 -8.70 6.67 -1.50
N VAL A 72 -8.94 6.65 -0.19
CA VAL A 72 -10.27 6.83 0.38
C VAL A 72 -10.43 8.29 0.79
N GLY A 73 -11.34 8.99 0.11
CA GLY A 73 -11.76 10.35 0.46
C GLY A 73 -13.13 10.33 1.15
N ILE A 74 -13.32 11.24 2.10
CA ILE A 74 -14.60 11.45 2.77
C ILE A 74 -15.04 12.91 2.55
N GLY A 75 -16.33 13.10 2.29
CA GLY A 75 -16.99 14.41 2.34
C GLY A 75 -17.91 14.50 3.56
N GLY A 76 -17.79 15.58 4.32
CA GLY A 76 -18.60 15.83 5.51
C GLY A 76 -19.75 16.77 5.20
N PHE A 77 -20.98 16.26 5.15
CA PHE A 77 -22.18 17.08 5.03
C PHE A 77 -22.66 17.49 6.42
N VAL A 78 -22.55 18.79 6.74
CA VAL A 78 -22.88 19.34 8.06
C VAL A 78 -23.99 20.37 7.89
N ILE A 79 -25.10 20.16 8.59
CA ILE A 79 -26.30 21.02 8.57
C ILE A 79 -26.51 21.58 9.97
N ASN A 80 -26.94 22.83 10.09
CA ASN A 80 -27.36 23.42 11.37
C ASN A 80 -28.90 23.39 11.55
N ASP A 81 -29.39 23.84 12.70
CA ASP A 81 -30.85 23.86 13.01
C ASP A 81 -31.67 24.82 12.13
N ASN A 82 -31.01 25.63 11.29
CA ASN A 82 -31.64 26.56 10.36
C ASN A 82 -31.64 26.06 8.90
N ASP A 83 -31.36 24.77 8.68
CA ASP A 83 -31.23 24.14 7.35
C ASP A 83 -30.09 24.73 6.47
N GLU A 84 -29.05 25.29 7.09
CA GLU A 84 -27.87 25.81 6.39
C GLU A 84 -26.74 24.77 6.37
N VAL A 85 -25.95 24.74 5.29
CA VAL A 85 -24.86 23.76 5.09
C VAL A 85 -23.50 24.41 5.27
N LEU A 86 -22.61 23.75 6.01
CA LEU A 86 -21.20 24.16 6.11
C LEU A 86 -20.48 23.95 4.79
N VAL A 87 -19.88 25.02 4.27
CA VAL A 87 -19.04 25.00 3.06
C VAL A 87 -17.70 25.68 3.32
N VAL A 88 -16.71 25.32 2.52
CA VAL A 88 -15.35 25.87 2.58
C VAL A 88 -14.93 26.41 1.22
N GLN A 89 -14.02 27.37 1.25
CA GLN A 89 -13.37 27.93 0.07
C GLN A 89 -11.86 27.98 0.31
N GLU A 90 -11.09 27.58 -0.69
CA GLU A 90 -9.64 27.62 -0.62
C GLU A 90 -9.12 29.03 -0.89
N LYS A 91 -8.32 29.55 0.05
CA LYS A 91 -7.67 30.87 -0.08
C LYS A 91 -6.73 30.94 -1.28
N HIS A 92 -6.06 29.84 -1.60
CA HIS A 92 -5.17 29.72 -2.76
C HIS A 92 -5.69 28.59 -3.64
N CYS A 93 -6.28 28.97 -4.78
CA CYS A 93 -6.91 28.04 -5.69
C CYS A 93 -6.61 28.44 -7.14
N SER A 94 -6.80 27.50 -8.07
CA SER A 94 -6.61 27.78 -9.49
C SER A 94 -7.70 28.74 -9.99
N PRO A 95 -7.50 29.50 -11.08
CA PRO A 95 -8.52 30.37 -11.64
C PRO A 95 -9.86 29.65 -11.92
N ALA A 96 -9.80 28.36 -12.24
CA ALA A 96 -10.98 27.52 -12.49
C ALA A 96 -11.81 27.20 -11.23
N THR A 97 -11.27 27.44 -10.03
CA THR A 97 -11.90 27.12 -8.74
C THR A 97 -12.06 28.33 -7.84
N LEU A 98 -11.72 29.53 -8.34
CA LEU A 98 -11.89 30.78 -7.62
C LEU A 98 -13.38 31.06 -7.39
N GLY A 99 -13.75 31.42 -6.16
CA GLY A 99 -15.15 31.70 -5.81
C GLY A 99 -16.00 30.44 -5.58
N LEU A 100 -15.45 29.23 -5.78
CA LEU A 100 -16.18 27.98 -5.55
C LEU A 100 -16.30 27.69 -4.05
N TRP A 101 -17.53 27.41 -3.61
CA TRP A 101 -17.83 26.87 -2.29
C TRP A 101 -18.06 25.37 -2.41
N LYS A 102 -17.33 24.58 -1.61
CA LYS A 102 -17.41 23.12 -1.63
C LYS A 102 -17.69 22.56 -0.24
N ILE A 103 -18.21 21.34 -0.19
CA ILE A 103 -18.36 20.59 1.05
C ILE A 103 -16.98 20.33 1.65
N PRO A 104 -16.80 20.36 2.99
CA PRO A 104 -15.57 19.92 3.64
C PRO A 104 -15.21 18.48 3.20
N THR A 105 -14.01 18.28 2.69
CA THR A 105 -13.51 16.95 2.31
C THR A 105 -12.12 16.70 2.87
N GLY A 106 -11.73 15.44 2.96
CA GLY A 106 -10.39 15.02 3.36
C GLY A 106 -10.09 13.59 2.94
N PHE A 107 -8.80 13.26 2.86
CA PHE A 107 -8.36 11.87 2.72
C PHE A 107 -8.27 11.21 4.09
N ILE A 108 -8.56 9.92 4.13
CA ILE A 108 -8.22 9.09 5.28
C ILE A 108 -6.76 8.68 5.13
N HIS A 109 -5.98 8.97 6.18
CA HIS A 109 -4.63 8.45 6.32
C HIS A 109 -4.68 6.96 6.68
N GLU A 110 -3.76 6.19 6.09
CA GLU A 110 -3.48 4.80 6.46
C GLU A 110 -2.85 4.69 7.86
#